data_AF-Q8RSQ7-F1
#
_entry.id   AF-Q8RSQ7-F1
#
_cell.length_a   1.000
_cell.length_b   1.000
_cell.length_c   1.000
_cell.angle_alpha   90.00
_cell.angle_beta   90.00
_cell.angle_gamma   90.00
#
_symmetry.space_group_name_H-M   'P 1'
#
loop_
_entity.id
_entity.type
_entity.pdbx_description
1 polymer ?
#
loop_
_entity_poly.entity_id
_entity_poly.type
_entity_poly.pdbx_seq_one_letter_code
_entity_poly.pdbx_strand_id
1 'polypeptide(L)' 'MFMPPVFPAHWHVSQPVLIADTFSSLVWKASLPDGTPAIVKGLKPIIALTILTLIAITTPYGCSTQKND' A
#
# COMPACT_ATOMS: atom_id res chain seq x y z
N MET A 1 2.40 -16.21 9.62
CA MET A 1 1.11 -15.63 9.21
C MET A 1 1.39 -14.24 8.69
N PHE A 2 1.05 -13.95 7.43
CA PHE A 2 1.20 -12.61 6.85
C PHE A 2 0.00 -11.78 7.30
N MET A 3 0.21 -10.79 8.16
CA MET A 3 -0.87 -9.91 8.58
C MET A 3 -1.28 -9.07 7.36
N PRO A 4 -2.58 -8.98 7.02
CA PRO A 4 -3.01 -8.18 5.87
C PRO A 4 -2.55 -6.73 6.07
N PRO A 5 -2.06 -6.06 5.02
CA PRO A 5 -1.63 -4.67 5.14
C PRO A 5 -2.82 -3.80 5.57
N VAL A 6 -2.61 -2.97 6.60
CA VAL A 6 -3.60 -1.97 7.02
C VAL A 6 -3.34 -0.71 6.21
N PHE A 7 -4.30 -0.33 5.38
CA PHE A 7 -4.24 0.91 4.61
C PHE A 7 -5.00 2.04 5.33
N PRO A 8 -4.64 3.31 5.04
CA PRO A 8 -5.37 4.47 5.54
C PRO A 8 -6.85 4.38 5.18
N ALA A 9 -7.71 4.62 6.17
CA ALA A 9 -9.16 4.52 6.00
C ALA A 9 -9.67 5.38 4.83
N HIS A 10 -9.11 6.58 4.66
CA HIS A 10 -9.53 7.52 3.62
C HIS A 10 -9.21 7.07 2.18
N TRP A 11 -8.39 6.04 1.97
CA TRP A 11 -8.18 5.45 0.63
C TRP A 11 -9.33 4.55 0.20
N HIS A 12 -10.16 4.07 1.14
CA HIS A 12 -11.32 3.21 0.88
C HIS A 12 -11.03 2.01 -0.04
N VAL A 13 -9.80 1.49 -0.01
CA VAL A 13 -9.40 0.33 -0.81
C VAL A 13 -9.78 -0.98 -0.12
N SER A 14 -10.15 -1.96 -0.93
CA SER A 14 -10.55 -3.29 -0.49
C SER A 14 -9.84 -4.39 -1.28
N GLN A 15 -9.92 -5.62 -0.80
CA GLN A 15 -9.40 -6.82 -1.48
C GLN A 15 -7.93 -6.73 -1.93
N PRO A 16 -6.99 -6.34 -1.05
CA PRO A 16 -5.58 -6.32 -1.44
C PRO A 16 -5.08 -7.72 -1.77
N VAL A 17 -4.56 -7.86 -2.99
CA VAL A 17 -3.83 -9.04 -3.44
C VAL A 17 -2.38 -8.63 -3.63
N LEU A 18 -1.46 -9.27 -2.91
CA LEU A 18 -0.02 -9.04 -3.09
C LEU A 18 0.38 -9.55 -4.48
N ILE A 19 0.91 -8.66 -5.32
CA ILE A 19 1.32 -8.98 -6.69
C ILE A 19 2.83 -8.95 -6.88
N ALA A 20 3.56 -8.24 -6.01
CA ALA A 20 5.01 -8.31 -5.98
C ALA A 20 5.54 -8.11 -4.56
N ASP A 21 6.49 -8.97 -4.19
CA ASP A 21 7.29 -8.81 -2.98
C ASP A 21 8.74 -8.60 -3.40
N THR A 22 9.23 -7.36 -3.29
CA THR A 22 10.60 -7.01 -3.63
C THR A 22 11.43 -6.81 -2.37
N PHE A 23 12.76 -6.70 -2.53
CA PHE A 23 13.66 -6.49 -1.41
C PHE A 23 13.29 -5.24 -0.57
N SER A 24 12.81 -4.18 -1.21
CA SER A 24 12.53 -2.89 -0.57
C SER A 24 11.06 -2.53 -0.48
N SER A 25 10.16 -3.30 -1.10
CA SER A 25 8.74 -2.95 -1.12
C SER A 25 7.82 -4.13 -1.31
N LEU A 26 6.59 -3.97 -0.85
CA LEU A 26 5.47 -4.82 -1.14
C LEU A 26 4.52 -4.05 -2.06
N VAL A 27 4.01 -4.72 -3.10
CA VAL A 27 3.07 -4.14 -4.07
C VAL A 27 1.80 -4.97 -4.07
N TRP A 28 0.68 -4.29 -3.85
CA TRP A 28 -0.65 -4.87 -3.85
C TRP A 28 -1.48 -4.29 -4.99
N LYS A 29 -2.33 -5.13 -5.58
CA LYS A 29 -3.49 -4.69 -6.34
C LYS A 29 -4.68 -4.68 -5.41
N ALA A 30 -5.40 -3.57 -5.34
CA ALA A 30 -6.60 -3.40 -4.54
C ALA A 30 -7.74 -2.84 -5.40
N SER A 31 -8.96 -2.84 -4.86
CA SER A 31 -10.15 -2.30 -5.53
C SER A 31 -10.65 -1.07 -4.78
N LEU A 32 -10.91 0.01 -5.50
CA LEU A 32 -11.64 1.18 -5.01
C LEU A 32 -13.14 0.84 -4.84
N PRO A 33 -13.92 1.70 -4.15
CA PRO A 33 -15.35 1.47 -3.94
C PRO A 33 -16.18 1.37 -5.22
N ASP A 34 -15.74 2.03 -6.29
CA ASP A 34 -16.33 2.01 -7.62
C ASP A 34 -15.91 0.77 -8.45
N GLY A 35 -15.09 -0.13 -7.89
CA GLY A 35 -14.54 -1.28 -8.58
C GLY A 35 -13.29 -0.98 -9.41
N THR A 36 -12.83 0.27 -9.45
CA THR A 36 -11.63 0.67 -10.18
C THR A 36 -10.39 0.07 -9.52
N PRO A 37 -9.46 -0.52 -10.29
CA PRO A 37 -8.23 -1.07 -9.73
C PRO A 37 -7.32 0.06 -9.21
N ALA A 38 -6.73 -0.17 -8.03
CA ALA A 38 -5.70 0.65 -7.43
C ALA A 38 -4.43 -0.19 -7.20
N ILE A 39 -3.27 0.45 -7.36
CA ILE A 39 -1.99 -0.14 -7.00
C ILE A 39 -1.50 0.50 -5.72
N VAL A 40 -1.28 -0.31 -4.69
CA VAL A 40 -0.70 0.15 -3.43
C VAL A 40 0.74 -0.35 -3.35
N LYS A 41 1.67 0.52 -3.02
CA LYS A 41 3.08 0.17 -2.79
C LYS A 41 3.48 0.60 -1.39
N GLY A 42 3.93 -0.33 -0.57
CA GLY A 42 4.46 -0.08 0.76
C GLY A 42 5.95 -0.37 0.80
N LEU A 43 6.74 0.56 1.34
CA LEU A 43 8.16 0.35 1.52
C LEU A 43 8.41 -0.53 2.75
N LYS A 44 9.29 -1.52 2.59
CA LYS A 44 9.78 -2.31 3.72
C LYS A 44 10.66 -1.43 4.60
N PRO A 45 10.64 -1.60 5.93
CA PRO A 45 11.56 -0.88 6.81
C PRO A 45 13.00 -1.19 6.43
N ILE A 46 13.74 -0.17 6.01
CA ILE A 46 15.18 -0.30 5.77
C ILE A 46 15.85 -0.06 7.12
N ILE A 47 16.10 -1.16 7.82
CA ILE A 47 16.94 -1.37 9.01
C ILE A 47 17.53 -0.08 9.64
N ALA A 48 16.93 0.35 10.77
CA ALA A 48 17.63 0.63 12.04
C ALA A 48 17.02 1.75 12.89
N LEU A 49 16.27 2.72 12.37
CA LEU A 49 15.81 3.84 13.23
C LEU A 49 14.40 4.37 12.96
N THR A 50 13.59 3.67 12.18
CA THR A 50 12.42 4.30 11.59
C THR A 50 11.29 3.29 11.35
N ILE A 51 10.24 3.33 12.19
CA ILE A 51 8.96 2.60 11.98
C ILE A 51 8.14 3.24 10.84
N LEU A 52 8.66 4.30 10.22
CA LEU A 52 8.02 5.02 9.12
C LEU A 52 7.87 4.11 7.90
N THR A 53 6.67 3.57 7.74
CA THR A 53 6.29 2.84 6.54
C THR A 53 5.72 3.87 5.58
N LEU A 54 6.47 4.24 4.53
CA LEU A 54 5.88 5.01 3.44
C LEU A 54 5.03 4.09 2.58
N ILE A 55 3.80 4.51 2.34
CA ILE A 55 2.85 3.87 1.45
C ILE A 55 2.42 4.85 0.37
N ALA A 56 2.20 4.34 -0.83
CA ALA A 56 1.66 5.10 -1.95
C ALA A 56 0.50 4.33 -2.56
N ILE A 57 -0.55 5.04 -2.98
CA ILE A 57 -1.64 4.51 -3.78
C ILE A 57 -1.65 5.22 -5.13
N THR A 58 -1.72 4.44 -6.20
CA THR A 58 -1.92 4.93 -7.56
C THR A 58 -3.26 4.45 -8.08
N THR A 59 -4.06 5.40 -8.55
CA THR A 59 -5.38 5.19 -9.14
C THR A 59 -5.40 5.87 -10.52
N PRO A 60 -6.37 5.57 -11.39
CA PRO A 60 -6.55 6.32 -12.63
C PRO A 60 -6.78 7.82 -12.42
N TYR A 61 -7.22 8.23 -11.22
CA TYR A 61 -7.49 9.61 -10.85
C TYR A 61 -6.28 10.35 -10.25
N GLY A 62 -5.18 9.64 -9.96
CA GLY A 62 -3.97 10.24 -9.40
C GLY A 62 -3.18 9.33 -8.46
N CYS A 63 -2.08 9.87 -7.94
CA CYS A 63 -1.19 9.23 -6.98
C CYS A 63 -1.22 9.97 -5.65
N SER A 64 -1.34 9.25 -4.53
CA SER A 64 -1.26 9.79 -3.18
C SER A 64 -0.24 9.00 -2.36
N THR A 65 0.48 9.70 -1.49
CA THR A 65 1.54 9.12 -0.65
C THR A 65 1.28 9.47 0.81
N GLN A 66 1.48 8.51 1.71
CA GLN A 66 1.36 8.71 3.14
C GLN A 66 2.52 8.05 3.87
N LYS A 67 3.00 8.75 4.89
CA LYS A 67 3.89 8.23 5.91
C LYS A 67 3.03 7.67 7.04
N ASN A 68 3.13 6.37 7.30
CA ASN A 68 2.56 5.78 8.50
C ASN A 68 3.61 5.90 9.61
N ASP A 69 3.28 6.62 10.69
CA ASP A 69 4.07 6.65 11.93
C ASP A 69 3.84 5.38 12.77
#